data_AF-A0A4Z1NX48-F1
#
_entry.id   AF-A0A4Z1NX48-F1
#
_cell.length_a   1.000
_cell.length_b   1.000
_cell.length_c   1.000
_cell.angle_alpha   90.00
_cell.angle_beta   90.00
_cell.angle_gamma   90.00
#
_symmetry.space_group_name_H-M   'P 1'
#
loop_
_entity.id
_entity.type
_entity.pdbx_description
1 polymer ?
#
loop_
_entity_poly.entity_id
_entity_poly.type
_entity_poly.pdbx_seq_one_letter_code
_entity_poly.pdbx_strand_id
1 'polypeptide(L)'
;MSIFNTVLQSAALSIVSNILAQVIGAYQKNIPLSLNITPILQFVTYSILNTPLNCLWQDFIEASFPSNVATDVEVPNKTDEKAKALQRKKVFSVKNTLIKFALDQTLGAAVNIPLFIVIIGVVKGRSMNTITNNVKAVSLMVAM
;
A
#
# COMPACT_ATOMS: atom_id res chain seq x y z
N MET A 1 3.02 1.30 14.69
CA MET A 1 2.98 -0.18 14.73
C MET A 1 4.32 -0.69 14.25
N SER A 2 4.90 -1.71 14.86
CA SER A 2 6.11 -2.34 14.30
C SER A 2 5.79 -2.92 12.92
N ILE A 3 6.68 -2.77 11.95
CA ILE A 3 6.57 -3.30 10.58
C ILE A 3 6.22 -4.80 10.61
N PHE A 4 6.75 -5.53 11.60
CA PHE A 4 6.45 -6.94 11.79
C PHE A 4 4.95 -7.22 12.00
N ASN A 5 4.27 -6.42 12.83
CA ASN A 5 2.85 -6.59 13.07
C ASN A 5 2.03 -6.29 11.81
N THR A 6 2.43 -5.28 11.04
CA THR A 6 1.79 -4.94 9.77
C THR A 6 1.98 -6.06 8.74
N VAL A 7 3.16 -6.67 8.66
CA VAL A 7 3.43 -7.83 7.80
C VAL A 7 2.55 -9.02 8.20
N LEU A 8 2.44 -9.31 9.50
CA LEU A 8 1.61 -10.41 9.97
C LEU A 8 0.12 -10.19 9.66
N GLN A 9 -0.38 -8.98 9.90
CA GLN A 9 -1.76 -8.62 9.57
C GLN A 9 -2.04 -8.68 8.06
N SER A 10 -1.10 -8.20 7.25
CA SER A 10 -1.18 -8.27 5.78
C SER A 10 -1.19 -9.71 5.27
N ALA A 11 -0.33 -10.58 5.83
CA ALA A 11 -0.31 -11.99 5.49
C ALA A 11 -1.63 -12.68 5.85
N ALA A 12 -2.17 -12.43 7.05
CA ALA A 12 -3.46 -12.97 7.47
C ALA A 12 -4.59 -12.51 6.53
N LEU A 13 -4.62 -11.23 6.18
CA LEU A 13 -5.62 -10.68 5.25
C LEU A 13 -5.50 -11.31 3.85
N SER A 14 -4.27 -11.57 3.39
CA SER A 14 -3.99 -12.23 2.11
C SER A 14 -4.52 -13.66 2.05
N ILE A 15 -4.38 -14.42 3.14
CA ILE A 15 -4.95 -15.77 3.28
C ILE A 15 -6.47 -15.71 3.17
N VAL A 16 -7.10 -14.89 4.01
CA VAL A 16 -8.57 -14.76 4.06
C VAL A 16 -9.11 -14.31 2.70
N SER A 17 -8.46 -13.33 2.07
CA SER A 17 -8.84 -12.82 0.75
C SER A 17 -8.74 -13.90 -0.33
N ASN A 18 -7.68 -14.71 -0.33
CA ASN A 18 -7.53 -15.80 -1.30
C ASN A 18 -8.54 -16.92 -1.11
N ILE A 19 -8.82 -17.31 0.14
CA ILE A 19 -9.86 -18.31 0.45
C ILE A 19 -11.21 -17.79 -0.04
N LEU A 20 -11.54 -16.54 0.28
CA LEU A 20 -12.79 -15.92 -0.14
C LEU A 20 -12.90 -15.86 -1.67
N ALA A 21 -11.82 -15.51 -2.38
CA ALA A 21 -11.79 -15.51 -3.84
C ALA A 21 -12.09 -16.90 -4.42
N GLN A 22 -11.55 -17.96 -3.82
CA GLN A 22 -11.82 -19.33 -4.24
C GLN A 22 -13.26 -19.77 -3.94
N VAL A 23 -13.82 -19.36 -2.80
CA VAL A 23 -15.22 -19.60 -2.43
C VAL A 23 -16.17 -18.92 -3.42
N ILE A 24 -15.97 -17.62 -3.69
CA ILE A 24 -16.76 -16.87 -4.66
C ILE A 24 -16.63 -17.49 -6.05
N GLY A 25 -15.42 -17.89 -6.44
CA GLY A 25 -15.17 -18.55 -7.73
C GLY A 25 -15.88 -19.90 -7.87
N ALA A 26 -15.93 -20.71 -6.80
CA ALA A 26 -16.65 -21.98 -6.78
C ALA A 26 -18.17 -21.76 -6.86
N TYR A 27 -18.68 -20.77 -6.13
CA TYR A 27 -20.09 -20.37 -6.17
C TYR A 27 -20.51 -19.91 -7.56
N GLN A 28 -19.75 -19.00 -8.20
CA GLN A 28 -20.04 -18.51 -9.55
C GLN A 28 -20.04 -19.60 -10.62
N LYS A 29 -19.22 -20.64 -10.45
CA LYS A 29 -19.07 -21.75 -11.40
C LYS A 29 -19.96 -22.95 -11.11
N ASN A 30 -20.75 -22.93 -10.02
CA ASN A 30 -21.56 -24.05 -9.55
C ASN A 30 -20.77 -25.37 -9.43
N ILE A 31 -19.53 -25.28 -8.96
CA ILE A 31 -18.65 -26.44 -8.72
C ILE A 31 -18.44 -26.65 -7.21
N PRO A 32 -18.13 -27.89 -6.76
CA PRO A 32 -17.79 -28.12 -5.36
C PRO A 32 -16.56 -27.30 -4.94
N LEU A 33 -16.57 -26.80 -3.70
CA LEU A 33 -15.46 -26.04 -3.13
C LEU A 33 -14.22 -26.93 -3.00
N SER A 34 -13.20 -26.63 -3.81
CA SER A 34 -11.87 -27.25 -3.72
C SER A 34 -10.84 -26.16 -3.47
N LEU A 35 -10.26 -26.16 -2.26
CA LEU A 35 -9.26 -25.17 -1.88
C LEU A 35 -7.90 -25.53 -2.48
N ASN A 36 -7.41 -24.68 -3.37
CA ASN A 36 -6.05 -24.73 -3.87
C ASN A 36 -5.14 -23.92 -2.95
N ILE A 37 -4.21 -24.62 -2.30
CA ILE A 37 -3.24 -24.04 -1.37
C ILE A 37 -2.13 -23.27 -2.11
N THR A 38 -1.86 -23.63 -3.37
CA THR A 38 -0.82 -23.00 -4.18
C THR A 38 -1.01 -21.48 -4.28
N PRO A 39 -2.14 -20.93 -4.78
CA PRO A 39 -2.33 -19.49 -4.84
C PRO A 39 -2.29 -18.84 -3.45
N ILE A 40 -2.80 -19.50 -2.41
CA ILE A 40 -2.75 -18.98 -1.04
C ILE A 40 -1.29 -18.73 -0.63
N LEU A 41 -0.42 -19.71 -0.79
CA LEU A 41 1.01 -19.55 -0.47
C LEU A 41 1.67 -18.46 -1.31
N GLN A 42 1.38 -18.41 -2.61
CA GLN A 42 1.96 -17.43 -3.51
C GLN A 42 1.61 -15.99 -3.10
N PHE A 43 0.34 -15.74 -2.76
CA PHE A 43 -0.12 -14.43 -2.32
C PHE A 43 0.35 -14.07 -0.91
N VAL A 44 0.51 -15.04 -0.01
CA VAL A 44 1.12 -14.81 1.31
C VAL A 44 2.59 -14.44 1.17
N THR A 45 3.36 -15.18 0.37
CA THR A 45 4.77 -14.84 0.09
C THR A 45 4.88 -13.46 -0.53
N TYR A 46 4.02 -13.13 -1.50
CA TYR A 46 3.95 -11.79 -2.06
C TYR A 46 3.66 -10.73 -0.99
N SER A 47 2.65 -10.94 -0.13
CA SER A 47 2.30 -9.99 0.93
C SER A 47 3.45 -9.78 1.91
N ILE A 48 4.14 -10.84 2.32
CA ILE A 48 5.30 -10.74 3.23
C ILE A 48 6.43 -9.95 2.59
N LEU A 49 6.71 -10.17 1.31
CA LEU A 49 7.77 -9.45 0.60
C LEU A 49 7.37 -8.00 0.30
N ASN A 50 6.14 -7.74 -0.12
CA ASN A 50 5.72 -6.43 -0.60
C ASN A 50 5.37 -5.45 0.53
N THR A 51 4.87 -5.95 1.66
CA THR A 51 4.41 -5.09 2.77
C THR A 51 5.53 -4.21 3.33
N PRO A 52 6.74 -4.72 3.61
CA PRO A 52 7.85 -3.88 4.07
C PRO A 52 8.23 -2.79 3.06
N LEU A 53 8.26 -3.10 1.76
CA LEU A 53 8.56 -2.11 0.72
C LEU A 53 7.51 -0.98 0.71
N ASN A 54 6.22 -1.32 0.82
CA ASN A 54 5.16 -0.33 0.91
C ASN A 54 5.24 0.51 2.19
N CYS A 55 5.59 -0.09 3.33
CA CYS A 55 5.80 0.66 4.57
C CYS A 55 6.93 1.67 4.42
N LEU A 56 8.08 1.26 3.86
CA LEU A 56 9.22 2.16 3.64
C LEU A 56 8.86 3.32 2.68
N TRP A 57 8.12 3.02 1.61
CA TRP A 57 7.63 4.04 0.68
C TRP A 57 6.68 5.04 1.36
N GLN A 58 5.73 4.54 2.14
CA GLN A 58 4.81 5.39 2.90
C GLN A 58 5.54 6.25 3.94
N ASP A 59 6.52 5.69 4.65
CA ASP A 59 7.33 6.42 5.61
C ASP A 59 8.15 7.53 4.93
N PHE A 60 8.73 7.24 3.76
CA PHE A 60 9.47 8.22 2.95
C PHE A 60 8.56 9.38 2.48
N ILE A 61 7.37 9.07 1.98
CA ILE A 61 6.40 10.07 1.54
C ILE A 61 5.87 10.88 2.73
N GLU A 62 5.60 10.25 3.88
CA GLU A 62 5.15 10.93 5.09
C GLU A 62 6.22 11.89 5.63
N ALA A 63 7.50 11.49 5.58
CA ALA A 63 8.63 12.35 5.93
C ALA A 63 8.77 13.55 4.98
N SER A 64 8.53 13.35 3.69
CA SER A 64 8.65 14.41 2.66
C SER A 64 7.48 15.39 2.68
N PHE A 65 6.25 14.91 2.95
CA PHE A 65 5.03 15.71 2.87
C PHE A 65 4.14 15.51 4.11
N PRO A 66 4.51 15.90 5.33
CA PRO A 66 3.76 15.55 6.54
C PRO A 66 2.26 15.85 6.43
N SER A 67 1.42 14.83 6.66
CA SER A 67 -0.04 14.95 6.59
C SER A 67 -0.57 15.91 7.63
N ASN A 68 0.19 16.07 8.70
CA ASN A 68 -0.15 16.89 9.84
C ASN A 68 0.97 17.88 10.12
N VAL A 69 0.71 19.15 9.86
CA VAL A 69 1.66 20.24 10.08
C VAL A 69 1.37 20.91 11.42
N ALA A 70 2.43 21.26 12.14
CA ALA A 70 2.30 22.04 13.35
C ALA A 70 2.12 23.51 12.96
N THR A 71 0.94 24.06 13.23
CA THR A 71 0.64 25.47 12.99
C THR A 71 0.34 26.13 14.33
N ASP A 72 0.93 27.29 14.56
CA ASP A 72 0.60 28.08 15.73
C ASP A 72 -0.77 28.73 15.48
N VAL A 73 -1.75 28.32 16.28
CA VAL A 73 -3.11 28.84 16.24
C VAL A 73 -3.24 29.82 17.41
N GLU A 74 -3.69 31.03 17.13
CA GLU A 74 -4.02 31.99 18.17
C GLU A 74 -5.28 31.51 18.90
N VAL A 75 -5.15 31.27 20.20
CA VAL A 75 -6.28 30.87 21.06
C VAL A 75 -6.52 31.97 22.10
N PRO A 76 -7.78 32.33 22.38
CA PRO A 76 -8.10 33.31 23.41
C PRO A 76 -7.52 32.89 24.76
N ASN A 77 -6.76 33.76 25.40
CA ASN A 77 -6.16 33.45 26.69
C ASN A 77 -7.23 33.55 27.79
N LYS A 78 -7.44 32.47 28.55
CA LYS A 78 -8.53 32.37 29.54
C LYS A 78 -8.36 33.31 30.74
N THR A 79 -7.19 33.91 30.90
CA THR A 79 -6.82 34.76 32.04
C THR A 79 -6.79 36.26 31.70
N ASP A 80 -6.67 36.61 30.41
CA ASP A 80 -6.67 37.99 29.91
C ASP A 80 -7.30 38.01 28.52
N GLU A 81 -8.52 38.55 28.39
CA GLU A 81 -9.26 38.60 27.11
C GLU A 81 -8.53 39.35 25.99
N LYS A 82 -7.55 40.20 26.34
CA LYS A 82 -6.73 40.95 25.38
C LYS A 82 -5.41 40.26 25.01
N ALA A 83 -4.99 39.22 25.73
CA ALA A 83 -3.79 38.48 25.40
C ALA A 83 -4.13 37.29 24.48
N LYS A 84 -3.44 37.17 23.34
CA LYS A 84 -3.53 35.99 22.48
C LYS A 84 -2.40 35.04 22.81
N ALA A 85 -2.72 33.79 23.16
CA ALA A 85 -1.71 32.75 23.34
C ALA A 85 -1.54 31.96 22.04
N LEU A 86 -0.31 31.76 21.59
CA LEU A 86 -0.01 30.87 20.46
C LEU A 86 0.01 29.42 20.97
N GLN A 87 -0.95 28.61 20.54
CA GLN A 87 -0.92 27.17 20.76
C GLN A 87 -0.52 26.46 19.47
N ARG A 88 0.55 25.67 19.54
CA ARG A 88 0.97 24.81 18.44
C ARG A 88 -0.04 23.67 18.29
N LYS A 89 -0.93 23.78 17.30
CA LYS A 89 -1.93 22.76 16.97
C LYS A 89 -1.47 21.97 15.74
N LYS A 90 -1.68 20.66 15.81
CA LYS A 90 -1.48 19.77 14.66
C LYS A 90 -2.69 19.92 13.73
N VAL A 91 -2.49 20.51 12.55
CA VAL A 91 -3.53 20.75 11.54
C VAL A 91 -3.28 19.81 10.35
N PHE A 92 -4.35 19.18 9.87
CA PHE A 92 -4.28 18.30 8.71
C PHE A 92 -4.08 19.11 7.42
N SER A 93 -3.05 18.76 6.64
CA SER A 93 -2.72 19.41 5.38
C SER A 93 -3.34 18.64 4.20
N VAL A 94 -4.45 19.17 3.68
CA VAL A 94 -5.11 18.63 2.47
C VAL A 94 -4.18 18.68 1.27
N LYS A 95 -3.40 19.77 1.12
CA LYS A 95 -2.44 19.93 0.02
C LYS A 95 -1.39 18.82 0.02
N ASN A 96 -0.78 18.56 1.18
CA ASN A 96 0.22 17.50 1.30
C ASN A 96 -0.43 16.14 1.01
N THR A 97 -1.63 15.90 1.52
CA THR A 97 -2.37 14.66 1.26
C THR A 97 -2.66 14.43 -0.23
N LEU A 98 -3.06 15.47 -0.96
CA LEU A 98 -3.28 15.38 -2.41
C LEU A 98 -1.99 15.09 -3.18
N ILE A 99 -0.86 15.68 -2.76
CA ILE A 99 0.45 15.40 -3.34
C ILE A 99 0.83 13.93 -3.11
N LYS A 100 0.66 13.42 -1.90
CA LYS A 100 0.89 12.00 -1.60
C LYS A 100 0.05 11.09 -2.48
N PHE A 101 -1.25 11.38 -2.55
CA PHE A 101 -2.18 10.60 -3.36
C PHE A 101 -1.75 10.58 -4.84
N ALA A 102 -1.38 11.74 -5.39
CA ALA A 102 -0.88 11.83 -6.76
C ALA A 102 0.42 11.04 -6.96
N LEU A 103 1.36 11.11 -6.00
CA LEU A 103 2.60 10.33 -6.02
C LEU A 103 2.34 8.82 -5.96
N ASP A 104 1.39 8.37 -5.13
CA ASP A 104 1.03 6.96 -4.99
C ASP A 104 0.39 6.42 -6.28
N GLN A 105 -0.51 7.19 -6.91
CA GLN A 105 -1.14 6.79 -8.17
C GLN A 105 -0.20 6.84 -9.38
N THR A 106 0.89 7.62 -9.32
CA THR A 106 1.84 7.78 -10.44
C THR A 106 3.12 6.98 -10.20
N LEU A 107 4.07 7.54 -9.46
CA LEU A 107 5.37 6.92 -9.17
C LEU A 107 5.22 5.63 -8.37
N GLY A 108 4.32 5.62 -7.38
CA GLY A 108 4.03 4.44 -6.58
C GLY A 108 3.52 3.29 -7.46
N ALA A 109 2.50 3.54 -8.29
CA ALA A 109 1.97 2.55 -9.23
C ALA A 109 3.02 2.10 -10.26
N ALA A 110 3.78 3.04 -10.83
CA ALA A 110 4.80 2.75 -11.85
C ALA A 110 5.89 1.79 -11.33
N VAL A 111 6.22 1.83 -10.04
CA VAL A 111 7.19 0.91 -9.41
C VAL A 111 6.51 -0.35 -8.88
N ASN A 112 5.34 -0.22 -8.26
CA ASN A 112 4.65 -1.34 -7.58
C ASN A 112 4.13 -2.39 -8.57
N ILE A 113 3.69 -2.00 -9.77
CA ILE A 113 3.18 -2.96 -10.77
C ILE A 113 4.30 -3.88 -11.32
N PRO A 114 5.46 -3.36 -11.80
CA PRO A 114 6.59 -4.21 -12.16
C PRO A 114 7.07 -5.09 -11.01
N LEU A 115 7.14 -4.54 -9.79
CA LEU A 115 7.54 -5.29 -8.59
C LEU A 115 6.60 -6.47 -8.33
N PHE A 116 5.28 -6.25 -8.43
CA PHE A 116 4.28 -7.32 -8.35
C PHE A 116 4.53 -8.42 -9.38
N ILE A 117 4.73 -8.05 -10.66
CA ILE A 117 4.97 -9.01 -11.74
C ILE A 117 6.23 -9.84 -11.48
N VAL A 118 7.32 -9.20 -11.05
CA VAL A 118 8.58 -9.88 -10.75
C VAL A 118 8.39 -10.85 -9.58
N ILE A 119 7.87 -10.39 -8.45
CA ILE A 119 7.72 -11.23 -7.26
C ILE A 119 6.79 -12.41 -7.56
N ILE A 120 5.61 -12.17 -8.12
CA ILE A 120 4.65 -13.24 -8.39
C ILE A 120 5.15 -14.18 -9.50
N GLY A 121 5.90 -13.67 -10.46
CA GLY A 121 6.52 -14.44 -11.54
C GLY A 121 7.56 -15.41 -11.01
N VAL A 122 8.47 -14.92 -10.16
CA VAL A 122 9.49 -15.74 -9.48
C VAL A 122 8.82 -16.79 -8.58
N VAL A 123 7.86 -16.38 -7.77
CA VAL A 123 7.11 -17.26 -6.86
C VAL A 123 6.31 -18.34 -7.62
N LYS A 124 5.88 -18.06 -8.86
CA LYS A 124 5.23 -19.03 -9.75
C LYS A 124 6.21 -19.89 -10.56
N GLY A 125 7.53 -19.70 -10.42
CA GLY A 125 8.54 -20.42 -11.20
C GLY A 125 8.51 -20.10 -12.70
N ARG A 126 8.07 -18.89 -13.09
CA ARG A 126 8.06 -18.47 -14.49
C ARG A 126 9.48 -18.19 -14.99
N SER A 127 9.70 -18.37 -16.29
CA SER A 127 10.99 -18.05 -16.91
C SER A 127 11.32 -16.56 -16.80
N MET A 128 12.61 -16.22 -16.64
CA MET A 128 13.05 -14.83 -16.58
C MET A 128 12.64 -14.05 -17.83
N ASN A 129 12.69 -14.68 -19.01
CA ASN A 129 12.25 -14.06 -20.26
C ASN A 129 10.77 -13.65 -20.22
N THR A 130 9.90 -14.51 -19.68
CA THR A 130 8.47 -14.20 -19.50
C THR A 130 8.28 -13.03 -18.54
N ILE A 131 9.00 -13.03 -17.41
CA ILE A 131 8.91 -11.97 -16.41
C ILE A 131 9.35 -10.62 -17.01
N THR A 132 10.50 -10.59 -17.68
CA THR A 132 11.01 -9.36 -18.30
C THR A 132 10.12 -8.86 -19.41
N ASN A 133 9.51 -9.75 -20.20
CA ASN A 133 8.58 -9.36 -21.26
C ASN A 133 7.30 -8.75 -20.69
N ASN A 134 6.73 -9.34 -19.62
CA ASN A 134 5.55 -8.78 -18.96
C ASN A 134 5.84 -7.43 -18.29
N VAL A 135 7.01 -7.28 -17.68
CA VAL A 135 7.45 -6.00 -17.12
C VAL A 135 7.58 -4.96 -18.22
N LYS A 136 8.27 -5.27 -19.33
CA LYS A 136 8.42 -4.35 -20.48
C LYS A 136 7.08 -3.93 -21.06
N ALA A 137 6.14 -4.88 -21.22
CA ALA A 137 4.81 -4.61 -21.75
C ALA A 137 4.05 -3.60 -20.87
N VAL A 138 4.10 -3.77 -19.54
CA VAL A 138 3.47 -2.82 -18.60
C VAL A 138 4.19 -1.48 -18.58
N SER A 139 5.52 -1.46 -18.59
CA SER A 139 6.28 -0.20 -18.60
C SER A 139 5.99 0.65 -19.84
N LEU A 140 5.79 0.02 -21.00
CA LEU A 140 5.35 0.69 -22.22
C LEU A 140 3.95 1.27 -22.08
N MET A 141 3.02 0.54 -21.47
CA MET A 141 1.64 0.99 -21.26
C MET A 141 1.53 2.13 -20.25
N VAL A 142 2.40 2.18 -19.25
CA VAL A 142 2.45 3.27 -18.25
C VAL A 142 3.16 4.52 -18.80
N ALA A 143 3.97 4.39 -19.86
CA ALA A 143 4.70 5.49 -20.48
C ALA A 143 3.94 6.17 -21.63
N MET A 144 2.84 5.59 -22.11
CA MET A 144 1.92 6.15 -23.12
C MET A 144 0.85 7.00 -22.47
#